data_AF-A0A963AH50-F1
#
_entry.id   AF-A0A963AH50-F1
#
_cell.length_a   1.000
_cell.length_b   1.000
_cell.length_c   1.000
_cell.angle_alpha   90.00
_cell.angle_beta   90.00
_cell.angle_gamma   90.00
#
_symmetry.space_group_name_H-M   'P 1'
#
loop_
_entity.id
_entity.type
_entity.pdbx_description
1 polymer ?
#
loop_
_entity_poly.entity_id
_entity_poly.type
_entity_poly.pdbx_seq_one_letter_code
_entity_poly.pdbx_strand_id
1 'polypeptide(L)'
;MVEAMLDLVKQESERIDSRFLEPACGSGNFLVQVLKRKLAAVQGKFGKSVFEKQHYALLALMSIYGIELLADNIAECRSNMLEILADYLNLDESDNLYRAASYVLSQNLVHGDALTMLTREKQPITFAEWGYLGKGRFQRRDFRLDILTHSSAFSAEGDLFSQLGKHEIFTPTKTYPPMTVSELAAALADAPKETL
;
A
#
# COMPACT_ATOMS: atom_id res chain seq x y z
N MET A 1 -17.10 6.73 -14.96
CA MET A 1 -16.67 5.34 -15.15
C MET A 1 -16.01 4.79 -13.89
N VAL A 2 -15.01 5.48 -13.31
CA VAL A 2 -14.33 5.07 -12.06
C VAL A 2 -15.28 4.96 -10.85
N GLU A 3 -16.19 5.92 -10.67
CA GLU A 3 -17.15 5.88 -9.54
C GLU A 3 -18.05 4.63 -9.54
N ALA A 4 -18.49 4.20 -10.73
CA ALA A 4 -19.34 3.02 -10.86
C ALA A 4 -18.60 1.71 -10.50
N MET A 5 -17.27 1.66 -10.68
CA MET A 5 -16.46 0.51 -10.29
C MET A 5 -16.23 0.48 -8.77
N LEU A 6 -15.99 1.64 -8.16
CA LEU A 6 -15.79 1.73 -6.72
C LEU A 6 -17.05 1.42 -5.93
N ASP A 7 -18.22 1.66 -6.51
CA ASP A 7 -19.51 1.31 -5.90
C ASP A 7 -19.74 -0.20 -5.83
N LEU A 8 -19.05 -0.99 -6.66
CA LEU A 8 -19.05 -2.46 -6.58
C LEU A 8 -18.30 -2.98 -5.35
N VAL A 9 -17.38 -2.17 -4.80
CA VAL A 9 -16.52 -2.51 -3.64
C VAL A 9 -16.69 -1.50 -2.51
N LYS A 10 -17.90 -0.96 -2.38
CA LYS A 10 -18.18 0.18 -1.49
C LYS A 10 -17.81 -0.11 -0.04
N GLN A 11 -18.22 -1.27 0.49
CA GLN A 11 -17.99 -1.65 1.89
C GLN A 11 -16.50 -1.74 2.21
N GLU A 12 -15.71 -2.24 1.26
CA GLU A 12 -14.27 -2.35 1.33
C GLU A 12 -13.64 -0.96 1.21
N SER A 13 -14.10 -0.12 0.28
CA SER A 13 -13.52 1.22 0.05
C SER A 13 -13.72 2.18 1.24
N GLU A 14 -14.75 1.97 2.05
CA GLU A 14 -15.03 2.74 3.28
C GLU A 14 -14.34 2.17 4.53
N ARG A 15 -13.76 0.97 4.42
CA ARG A 15 -12.94 0.37 5.47
C ARG A 15 -11.49 0.86 5.32
N ILE A 16 -10.97 1.52 6.34
CA ILE A 16 -9.65 2.19 6.27
C ILE A 16 -8.52 1.19 6.00
N ASP A 17 -8.55 0.03 6.65
CA ASP A 17 -7.50 -1.00 6.59
C ASP A 17 -7.75 -2.11 5.54
N SER A 18 -8.83 -2.03 4.76
CA SER A 18 -9.03 -2.94 3.64
C SER A 18 -7.94 -2.75 2.59
N ARG A 19 -7.38 -3.85 2.10
CA ARG A 19 -6.25 -3.81 1.17
C ARG A 19 -6.74 -3.82 -0.28
N PHE A 20 -6.22 -2.89 -1.08
CA PHE A 20 -6.51 -2.79 -2.51
C PHE A 20 -5.23 -2.95 -3.30
N LEU A 21 -5.27 -3.76 -4.35
CA LEU A 21 -4.19 -3.92 -5.31
C LEU A 21 -4.73 -3.62 -6.70
N GLU A 22 -4.07 -2.69 -7.41
CA GLU A 22 -4.31 -2.47 -8.84
C GLU A 22 -3.11 -2.98 -9.67
N PRO A 23 -3.25 -4.09 -10.43
CA PRO A 23 -2.17 -4.69 -11.21
C PRO A 23 -1.66 -3.87 -12.41
N ALA A 24 -2.39 -2.85 -12.84
CA ALA A 24 -1.96 -1.91 -13.88
C ALA A 24 -2.44 -0.50 -13.53
N CYS A 25 -1.79 0.12 -12.54
CA CYS A 25 -2.33 1.33 -11.91
C CYS A 25 -2.23 2.60 -12.74
N GLY A 26 -1.46 2.61 -13.84
CA GLY A 26 -1.24 3.80 -14.66
C GLY A 26 -0.74 4.96 -13.81
N SER A 27 -1.26 6.16 -14.05
CA SER A 27 -1.01 7.34 -13.22
C SER A 27 -1.86 7.42 -11.94
N GLY A 28 -2.52 6.32 -11.54
CA GLY A 28 -3.21 6.21 -10.26
C GLY A 28 -4.67 6.68 -10.24
N ASN A 29 -5.32 6.87 -11.39
CA ASN A 29 -6.71 7.35 -11.48
C ASN A 29 -7.70 6.59 -10.59
N PHE A 30 -7.57 5.25 -10.52
CA PHE A 30 -8.40 4.43 -9.64
C PHE A 30 -7.95 4.53 -8.18
N LEU A 31 -6.65 4.40 -7.91
CA LEU A 31 -6.07 4.42 -6.56
C LEU A 31 -6.33 5.74 -5.83
N VAL A 32 -6.28 6.86 -6.53
CA VAL A 32 -6.60 8.20 -6.02
C VAL A 32 -8.03 8.26 -5.48
N GLN A 33 -8.99 7.66 -6.19
CA GLN A 33 -10.37 7.65 -5.74
C GLN A 33 -10.60 6.71 -4.56
N VAL A 34 -9.91 5.56 -4.53
CA VAL A 34 -9.88 4.68 -3.35
C VAL A 34 -9.35 5.44 -2.13
N LEU A 35 -8.23 6.17 -2.28
CA LEU A 35 -7.65 6.96 -1.21
C LEU A 35 -8.63 8.04 -0.73
N LYS A 36 -9.24 8.81 -1.63
CA LYS A 36 -10.25 9.83 -1.28
C LYS A 36 -11.41 9.26 -0.46
N ARG A 37 -11.95 8.11 -0.85
CA ARG A 37 -13.04 7.42 -0.11
C ARG A 37 -12.58 6.99 1.29
N LYS A 38 -11.37 6.44 1.41
CA LYS A 38 -10.79 6.08 2.71
C LYS A 38 -10.54 7.30 3.59
N LEU A 39 -10.02 8.40 3.04
CA LEU A 39 -9.79 9.65 3.78
C LEU A 39 -11.11 10.29 4.24
N ALA A 40 -12.19 10.18 3.46
CA ALA A 40 -13.52 10.57 3.93
C ALA A 40 -13.98 9.73 5.12
N ALA A 41 -13.74 8.41 5.11
CA ALA A 41 -14.01 7.55 6.26
C ALA A 41 -13.14 7.90 7.48
N VAL A 42 -11.87 8.24 7.27
CA VAL A 42 -10.97 8.77 8.33
C VAL A 42 -11.53 10.05 8.92
N GLN A 43 -11.96 11.00 8.07
CA GLN A 43 -12.53 12.27 8.52
C GLN A 43 -13.77 12.05 9.38
N GLY A 44 -14.68 11.16 8.97
CA GLY A 44 -15.90 10.86 9.72
C GLY A 44 -15.65 10.19 11.07
N LYS A 45 -14.67 9.29 11.15
CA LYS A 45 -14.40 8.48 12.36
C LYS A 45 -13.40 9.14 13.33
N PHE A 46 -12.36 9.77 12.79
CA PHE A 46 -11.19 10.21 13.56
C PHE A 46 -10.88 11.71 13.40
N GLY A 47 -11.68 12.46 12.62
CA GLY A 47 -11.42 13.87 12.30
C GLY A 47 -11.38 14.84 13.50
N LYS A 48 -11.84 14.41 14.69
CA LYS A 48 -11.79 15.21 15.93
C LYS A 48 -10.42 15.19 16.62
N SER A 49 -9.61 14.16 16.38
CA SER A 49 -8.30 14.00 16.98
C SER A 49 -7.24 14.17 15.90
N VAL A 50 -6.42 15.22 16.00
CA VAL A 50 -5.34 15.48 15.02
C VAL A 50 -4.43 14.26 14.91
N PHE A 51 -4.06 13.68 16.06
CA PHE A 51 -3.22 12.50 16.13
C PHE A 51 -3.87 11.30 15.42
N GLU A 52 -5.12 10.96 15.74
CA GLU A 52 -5.76 9.79 15.12
C GLU A 52 -6.02 10.04 13.63
N LYS A 53 -6.48 11.24 13.25
CA LYS A 53 -6.69 11.63 11.85
C LYS A 53 -5.42 11.39 11.03
N GLN A 54 -4.27 11.87 11.49
CA GLN A 54 -2.99 11.71 10.79
C GLN A 54 -2.58 10.24 10.64
N HIS A 55 -2.67 9.45 11.72
CA HIS A 55 -2.21 8.06 11.70
C HIS A 55 -3.15 7.13 10.92
N TYR A 56 -4.46 7.34 11.00
CA TYR A 56 -5.42 6.58 10.20
C TYR A 56 -5.43 7.01 8.73
N ALA A 57 -5.10 8.27 8.40
CA ALA A 57 -4.87 8.69 7.03
C ALA A 57 -3.63 8.02 6.43
N LEU A 58 -2.54 7.93 7.19
CA LEU A 58 -1.36 7.16 6.76
C LEU A 58 -1.69 5.67 6.62
N LEU A 59 -2.47 5.09 7.54
CA LEU A 59 -2.92 3.70 7.44
C LEU A 59 -3.78 3.47 6.19
N ALA A 60 -4.64 4.42 5.83
CA ALA A 60 -5.40 4.36 4.59
C ALA A 60 -4.46 4.25 3.37
N LEU A 61 -3.43 5.09 3.31
CA LEU A 61 -2.42 5.05 2.25
C LEU A 61 -1.64 3.72 2.23
N MET A 62 -1.23 3.24 3.41
CA MET A 62 -0.53 1.97 3.60
C MET A 62 -1.33 0.75 3.11
N SER A 63 -2.65 0.84 3.03
CA SER A 63 -3.53 -0.24 2.57
C SER A 63 -3.72 -0.29 1.04
N ILE A 64 -3.10 0.62 0.30
CA ILE A 64 -3.25 0.72 -1.16
C ILE A 64 -1.95 0.29 -1.84
N TYR A 65 -2.07 -0.59 -2.82
CA TYR A 65 -0.98 -1.19 -3.58
C TYR A 65 -1.23 -1.06 -5.08
N GLY A 66 -0.15 -0.99 -5.85
CA GLY A 66 -0.22 -0.87 -7.31
C GLY A 66 1.01 -1.45 -7.98
N ILE A 67 0.81 -1.97 -9.19
CA ILE A 67 1.88 -2.38 -10.09
C ILE A 67 1.70 -1.58 -11.37
N GLU A 68 2.79 -1.07 -11.92
CA GLU A 68 2.77 -0.38 -13.19
C GLU A 68 4.04 -0.70 -13.98
N LEU A 69 3.86 -0.88 -15.30
CA LEU A 69 4.91 -1.30 -16.20
C LEU A 69 5.78 -0.13 -16.68
N LEU A 70 5.21 1.07 -16.78
CA LEU A 70 5.91 2.24 -17.33
C LEU A 70 6.42 3.16 -16.22
N ALA A 71 7.68 3.60 -16.36
CA ALA A 71 8.40 4.36 -15.34
C ALA A 71 7.81 5.77 -15.09
N ASP A 72 7.30 6.41 -16.14
CA ASP A 72 6.61 7.70 -16.06
C ASP A 72 5.27 7.56 -15.33
N ASN A 73 4.46 6.56 -15.70
CA ASN A 73 3.18 6.29 -15.06
C ASN A 73 3.33 6.01 -13.56
N ILE A 74 4.30 5.17 -13.15
CA ILE A 74 4.49 4.83 -11.73
C ILE A 74 4.96 6.03 -10.91
N ALA A 75 5.83 6.88 -11.48
CA ALA A 75 6.27 8.12 -10.85
C ALA A 75 5.11 9.10 -10.68
N GLU A 76 4.30 9.27 -11.74
CA GLU A 76 3.10 10.12 -11.70
C GLU A 76 2.07 9.58 -10.70
N CYS A 77 1.85 8.26 -10.64
CA CYS A 77 0.96 7.62 -9.68
C CYS A 77 1.38 7.90 -8.23
N ARG A 78 2.68 7.81 -7.93
CA ARG A 78 3.21 8.13 -6.59
C ARG A 78 3.00 9.60 -6.25
N SER A 79 3.29 10.51 -7.18
CA SER A 79 3.07 11.94 -7.01
C SER A 79 1.59 12.25 -6.73
N ASN A 80 0.68 11.76 -7.58
CA ASN A 80 -0.75 11.98 -7.45
C ASN A 80 -1.30 11.45 -6.11
N MET A 81 -0.87 10.27 -5.68
CA MET A 81 -1.29 9.71 -4.39
C MET A 81 -0.77 10.51 -3.20
N LEU A 82 0.48 11.00 -3.28
CA LEU A 82 1.10 11.79 -2.22
C LEU A 82 0.43 13.16 -2.08
N GLU A 83 0.16 13.84 -3.21
CA GLU A 83 -0.53 15.13 -3.26
C GLU A 83 -1.90 15.07 -2.58
N ILE A 84 -2.69 14.02 -2.86
CA ILE A 84 -4.00 13.83 -2.22
C ILE A 84 -3.91 13.72 -0.69
N LEU A 85 -2.90 13.02 -0.17
CA LEU A 85 -2.71 12.94 1.27
C LEU A 85 -2.22 14.26 1.85
N ALA A 86 -1.26 14.91 1.18
CA ALA A 86 -0.67 16.18 1.59
C ALA A 86 -1.74 17.28 1.67
N ASP A 87 -2.61 17.39 0.67
CA ASP A 87 -3.74 18.32 0.65
C ASP A 87 -4.72 18.05 1.80
N TYR A 88 -5.08 16.78 2.00
CA TYR A 88 -6.05 16.40 3.03
C TYR A 88 -5.58 16.71 4.47
N LEU A 89 -4.27 16.63 4.70
CA LEU A 89 -3.64 16.88 5.99
C LEU A 89 -2.98 18.25 6.11
N ASN A 90 -2.94 19.02 5.02
CA ASN A 90 -2.21 20.29 4.89
C ASN A 90 -0.73 20.14 5.29
N LEU A 91 -0.02 19.25 4.59
CA LEU A 91 1.40 18.94 4.82
C LEU A 91 2.29 19.58 3.75
N ASP A 92 3.55 19.82 4.11
CA ASP A 92 4.63 20.19 3.19
C ASP A 92 5.75 19.14 3.17
N GLU A 93 6.72 19.28 2.25
CA GLU A 93 7.82 18.32 2.07
C GLU A 93 8.78 18.21 3.28
N SER A 94 8.73 19.18 4.19
CA SER A 94 9.52 19.17 5.42
C SER A 94 8.88 18.34 6.52
N ASP A 95 7.58 18.06 6.44
CA ASP A 95 6.86 17.24 7.40
C ASP A 95 7.33 15.78 7.38
N ASN A 96 7.57 15.22 8.57
CA ASN A 96 7.87 13.80 8.70
C ASN A 96 6.74 12.92 8.14
N LEU A 97 5.48 13.34 8.25
CA LEU A 97 4.36 12.58 7.74
C LEU A 97 4.33 12.53 6.21
N TYR A 98 4.71 13.62 5.55
CA TYR A 98 4.86 13.67 4.09
C TYR A 98 5.95 12.69 3.63
N ARG A 99 7.13 12.74 4.27
CA ARG A 99 8.25 11.85 3.94
C ARG A 99 7.94 10.39 4.23
N ALA A 100 7.26 10.11 5.33
CA ALA A 100 6.79 8.76 5.66
C ALA A 100 5.79 8.25 4.62
N ALA A 101 4.86 9.08 4.15
CA ALA A 101 3.93 8.74 3.09
C ALA A 101 4.64 8.46 1.76
N SER A 102 5.62 9.29 1.39
CA SER A 102 6.46 9.07 0.22
C SER A 102 7.21 7.73 0.30
N TYR A 103 7.74 7.36 1.47
CA TYR A 103 8.37 6.06 1.68
C TYR A 103 7.36 4.92 1.54
N VAL A 104 6.19 5.02 2.16
CA VAL A 104 5.13 4.00 2.02
C VAL A 104 4.76 3.80 0.55
N LEU A 105 4.59 4.87 -0.22
CA LEU A 105 4.26 4.78 -1.65
C LEU A 105 5.38 4.14 -2.46
N SER A 106 6.65 4.38 -2.13
CA SER A 106 7.77 3.73 -2.82
C SER A 106 7.82 2.22 -2.57
N GLN A 107 7.28 1.75 -1.43
CA GLN A 107 7.17 0.32 -1.11
C GLN A 107 5.89 -0.32 -1.66
N ASN A 108 4.80 0.45 -1.75
CA ASN A 108 3.48 -0.08 -2.11
C ASN A 108 3.15 0.01 -3.61
N LEU A 109 3.73 0.99 -4.31
CA LEU A 109 3.57 1.20 -5.75
C LEU A 109 4.84 0.74 -6.45
N VAL A 110 4.79 -0.44 -7.06
CA VAL A 110 5.95 -1.15 -7.60
C VAL A 110 6.01 -0.98 -9.12
N HIS A 111 7.19 -0.62 -9.62
CA HIS A 111 7.50 -0.67 -11.04
C HIS A 111 7.78 -2.12 -11.44
N GLY A 112 6.87 -2.74 -12.17
CA GLY A 112 6.95 -4.15 -12.52
C GLY A 112 5.88 -4.59 -13.51
N ASP A 113 5.96 -5.85 -13.88
CA ASP A 113 5.01 -6.50 -14.77
C ASP A 113 4.15 -7.45 -13.93
N ALA A 114 2.86 -7.11 -13.78
CA ALA A 114 1.92 -7.89 -13.01
C ALA A 114 1.58 -9.27 -13.63
N LEU A 115 1.75 -9.44 -14.95
CA LEU A 115 1.53 -10.73 -15.62
C LEU A 115 2.65 -11.71 -15.28
N THR A 116 3.90 -11.21 -15.25
CA THR A 116 5.06 -12.04 -14.86
C THR A 116 5.28 -12.06 -13.35
N MET A 117 4.67 -11.12 -12.62
CA MET A 117 4.89 -10.87 -11.19
C MET A 117 6.35 -10.55 -10.85
N LEU A 118 7.05 -9.92 -11.79
CA LEU A 118 8.45 -9.52 -11.66
C LEU A 118 8.59 -8.00 -11.70
N THR A 119 9.54 -7.51 -10.93
CA THR A 119 10.09 -6.15 -11.06
C THR A 119 10.82 -5.99 -12.39
N ARG A 120 11.18 -4.74 -12.73
CA ARG A 120 12.00 -4.44 -13.91
C ARG A 120 13.33 -5.20 -13.92
N GLU A 121 13.91 -5.46 -12.74
CA GLU A 121 15.15 -6.20 -12.53
C GLU A 121 14.95 -7.73 -12.60
N LYS A 122 13.77 -8.18 -13.03
CA LYS A 122 13.37 -9.59 -13.12
C LYS A 122 13.40 -10.31 -11.77
N GLN A 123 13.28 -9.57 -10.66
CA GLN A 123 13.13 -10.12 -9.32
C GLN A 123 11.64 -10.27 -8.98
N PRO A 124 11.22 -11.30 -8.23
CA PRO A 124 9.84 -11.42 -7.77
C PRO A 124 9.34 -10.18 -7.05
N ILE A 125 8.13 -9.71 -7.40
CA ILE A 125 7.49 -8.57 -6.73
C ILE A 125 7.22 -8.94 -5.27
N THR A 126 7.56 -8.03 -4.36
CA THR A 126 7.21 -8.09 -2.94
C THR A 126 6.34 -6.91 -2.57
N PHE A 127 5.35 -7.15 -1.70
CA PHE A 127 4.51 -6.10 -1.13
C PHE A 127 4.77 -5.95 0.37
N ALA A 128 4.89 -4.70 0.79
CA ALA A 128 4.96 -4.31 2.19
C ALA A 128 3.55 -4.34 2.81
N GLU A 129 3.23 -5.38 3.57
CA GLU A 129 2.05 -5.39 4.40
C GLU A 129 2.28 -4.54 5.65
N TRP A 130 1.38 -3.60 5.91
CA TRP A 130 1.44 -2.73 7.06
C TRP A 130 0.34 -3.08 8.08
N GLY A 131 0.69 -3.01 9.36
CA GLY A 131 -0.23 -3.13 10.48
C GLY A 131 -0.06 -1.96 11.45
N TYR A 132 -1.16 -1.32 11.86
CA TYR A 132 -1.15 -0.28 12.88
C TYR A 132 -1.23 -0.90 14.28
N LEU A 133 -0.23 -0.66 15.11
CA LEU A 133 -0.13 -1.19 16.47
C LEU A 133 -0.70 -0.23 17.53
N GLY A 134 -1.28 0.89 17.10
CA GLY A 134 -1.68 1.97 17.97
C GLY A 134 -0.51 2.87 18.38
N LYS A 135 -0.83 3.99 19.04
CA LYS A 135 0.15 4.96 19.58
C LYS A 135 1.19 5.43 18.55
N GLY A 136 0.78 5.52 17.28
CA GLY A 136 1.62 6.01 16.19
C GLY A 136 2.72 5.05 15.72
N ARG A 137 2.57 3.75 15.99
CA ARG A 137 3.51 2.72 15.55
C ARG A 137 2.90 1.81 14.49
N PHE A 138 3.71 1.48 13.50
CA PHE A 138 3.37 0.62 12.38
C PHE A 138 4.37 -0.53 12.27
N GLN A 139 3.91 -1.71 11.91
CA GLN A 139 4.77 -2.85 11.60
C GLN A 139 4.66 -3.18 10.12
N ARG A 140 5.83 -3.41 9.50
CA ARG A 140 5.94 -3.86 8.11
C ARG A 140 6.28 -5.35 8.08
N ARG A 141 5.62 -6.08 7.18
CA ARG A 141 5.93 -7.47 6.82
C ARG A 141 5.92 -7.60 5.30
N ASP A 142 6.98 -8.12 4.72
CA ASP A 142 7.08 -8.29 3.27
C ASP A 142 6.55 -9.65 2.83
N PHE A 143 5.76 -9.68 1.78
CA PHE A 143 5.23 -10.90 1.17
C PHE A 143 5.51 -10.91 -0.32
N ARG A 144 5.83 -12.08 -0.87
CA ARG A 144 5.99 -12.26 -2.31
C ARG A 144 4.64 -12.40 -3.01
N LEU A 145 4.43 -11.65 -4.09
CA LEU A 145 3.18 -11.62 -4.82
C LEU A 145 2.82 -12.99 -5.42
N ASP A 146 3.78 -13.66 -6.04
CA ASP A 146 3.57 -14.96 -6.66
C ASP A 146 3.08 -16.02 -5.67
N ILE A 147 3.64 -16.04 -4.45
CA ILE A 147 3.18 -16.92 -3.37
C ILE A 147 1.73 -16.59 -2.97
N LEU A 148 1.40 -15.30 -2.85
CA LEU A 148 0.04 -14.86 -2.50
C LEU A 148 -0.97 -15.29 -3.58
N THR A 149 -0.66 -15.14 -4.86
CA THR A 149 -1.58 -15.50 -5.96
C THR A 149 -1.70 -17.00 -6.15
N HIS A 150 -0.60 -17.75 -6.06
CA HIS A 150 -0.63 -19.21 -6.16
C HIS A 150 -1.53 -19.82 -5.07
N SER A 151 -1.46 -19.31 -3.84
CA SER A 151 -2.31 -19.77 -2.73
C SER A 151 -3.82 -19.60 -2.98
N SER A 152 -4.22 -18.57 -3.72
CA SER A 152 -5.62 -18.33 -4.09
C SER A 152 -6.12 -19.36 -5.13
N ALA A 153 -5.25 -19.75 -6.06
CA ALA A 153 -5.55 -20.78 -7.07
C ALA A 153 -5.64 -22.20 -6.47
N PHE A 154 -4.90 -22.49 -5.40
CA PHE A 154 -4.90 -23.79 -4.71
C PHE A 154 -6.01 -23.95 -3.65
N SER A 155 -6.93 -22.99 -3.55
CA SER A 155 -8.15 -23.16 -2.73
C SER A 155 -9.25 -23.98 -3.43
N ALA A 156 -9.02 -24.40 -4.68
CA ALA A 156 -9.77 -25.47 -5.34
C ALA A 156 -9.26 -26.84 -4.85
N GLU A 157 -10.16 -27.68 -4.32
CA GLU A 157 -9.83 -28.98 -3.70
C GLU A 157 -8.99 -29.89 -4.63
N GLY A 158 -7.88 -30.43 -4.12
CA GLY A 158 -7.23 -31.62 -4.69
C GLY A 158 -5.74 -31.56 -5.04
N ASP A 159 -5.02 -30.46 -4.80
CA ASP A 159 -3.61 -30.36 -5.21
C ASP A 159 -2.59 -30.64 -4.08
N LEU A 160 -1.34 -30.94 -4.49
CA LEU A 160 -0.19 -31.37 -3.68
C LEU A 160 0.11 -30.49 -2.45
N PHE A 161 -0.36 -29.24 -2.45
CA PHE A 161 -0.22 -28.26 -1.37
C PHE A 161 -1.30 -28.34 -0.28
N SER A 162 -2.30 -29.22 -0.41
CA SER A 162 -3.28 -29.50 0.64
C SER A 162 -2.66 -30.01 1.95
N GLN A 163 -1.42 -30.50 1.90
CA GLN A 163 -0.66 -30.98 3.05
C GLN A 163 0.21 -29.92 3.73
N LEU A 164 0.55 -28.82 3.04
CA LEU A 164 1.21 -27.66 3.64
C LEU A 164 0.13 -26.83 4.33
N GLY A 165 0.20 -26.71 5.66
CA GLY A 165 -0.78 -25.92 6.39
C GLY A 165 -0.84 -24.50 5.82
N LYS A 166 -2.03 -23.89 5.71
CA LYS A 166 -2.21 -22.50 5.22
C LYS A 166 -1.20 -21.52 5.83
N HIS A 167 -0.76 -21.78 7.06
CA HIS A 167 0.22 -20.97 7.79
C HIS A 167 1.63 -20.96 7.20
N GLU A 168 2.08 -22.01 6.50
CA GLU A 168 3.42 -22.03 5.88
C GLU A 168 3.44 -21.22 4.57
N ILE A 169 2.30 -21.14 3.89
CA ILE A 169 2.13 -20.45 2.60
C ILE A 169 2.10 -18.92 2.77
N PHE A 170 1.59 -18.41 3.90
CA PHE A 170 1.52 -16.98 4.21
C PHE A 170 2.62 -16.53 5.17
N THR A 171 3.85 -17.03 4.98
CA THR A 171 4.99 -16.60 5.77
C THR A 171 5.61 -15.35 5.15
N PRO A 172 5.77 -14.25 5.91
CA PRO A 172 6.45 -13.07 5.39
C PRO A 172 7.92 -13.39 5.10
N THR A 173 8.45 -12.92 3.97
CA THR A 173 9.87 -13.04 3.65
C THR A 173 10.74 -12.22 4.59
N LYS A 174 10.18 -11.15 5.17
CA LYS A 174 10.85 -10.30 6.16
C LYS A 174 9.83 -9.64 7.07
N THR A 175 10.17 -9.56 8.35
CA THR A 175 9.40 -8.78 9.35
C THR A 175 10.29 -7.69 9.91
N TYR A 176 9.79 -6.47 9.96
CA TYR A 176 10.51 -5.31 10.46
C TYR A 176 10.09 -4.99 11.91
N PRO A 177 10.97 -4.35 12.70
CA PRO A 177 10.56 -3.83 13.99
C PRO A 177 9.45 -2.77 13.83
N PRO A 178 8.62 -2.54 14.86
CA PRO A 178 7.68 -1.43 14.86
C PRO A 178 8.38 -0.08 14.65
N MET A 179 7.85 0.72 13.72
CA MET A 179 8.37 2.02 13.35
C MET A 179 7.35 3.13 13.62
N THR A 180 7.85 4.29 14.02
CA THR A 180 7.12 5.55 14.13
C THR A 180 7.13 6.31 12.79
N VAL A 181 6.31 7.36 12.68
CA VAL A 181 6.31 8.24 11.50
C VAL A 181 7.70 8.82 11.21
N SER A 182 8.44 9.25 12.24
CA SER A 182 9.79 9.80 12.06
C SER A 182 10.80 8.77 11.55
N GLU A 183 10.70 7.51 12.01
CA GLU A 183 11.57 6.42 11.52
C GLU A 183 11.23 6.04 10.08
N LEU A 184 9.95 6.03 9.71
CA LEU A 184 9.52 5.84 8.32
C LEU A 184 10.00 6.99 7.42
N ALA A 185 9.95 8.22 7.91
CA ALA A 185 10.46 9.40 7.20
C ALA A 185 11.97 9.31 6.94
N ALA A 186 12.73 8.83 7.92
CA ALA A 186 14.17 8.63 7.78
C ALA A 186 14.51 7.51 6.79
N ALA A 187 13.71 6.44 6.74
CA ALA A 187 13.91 5.33 5.81
C ALA A 187 13.83 5.73 4.32
N LEU A 188 13.20 6.86 4.00
CA LEU A 188 13.20 7.43 2.64
C LEU A 188 14.60 7.86 2.21
N ALA A 189 15.39 8.44 3.13
CA ALA A 189 16.73 8.94 2.82
C ALA A 189 17.74 7.81 2.56
N ASP A 190 17.49 6.64 3.14
CA ASP A 190 18.31 5.43 2.98
C ASP A 190 17.82 4.54 1.82
N ALA A 191 16.67 4.84 1.22
CA ALA A 191 16.17 4.10 0.07
C ALA A 191 17.04 4.41 -1.16
N PRO A 192 17.44 3.40 -1.96
CA PRO A 192 18.22 3.64 -3.17
C PRO A 192 17.46 4.61 -4.09
N LYS A 193 18.19 5.56 -4.71
CA LYS A 193 17.62 6.62 -5.57
C LYS A 193 16.79 6.10 -6.75
N GLU A 194 16.88 4.81 -7.06
CA GLU A 194 16.14 4.13 -8.13
C GLU A 194 14.71 3.72 -7.69
N THR A 195 14.41 3.79 -6.39
CA THR A 195 13.05 3.63 -5.84
C THR A 195 12.26 4.92 -5.72
N LEU A 196 12.86 6.09 -6.00
CA LEU A 196 12.21 7.40 -6.00
C LEU A 196 11.67 7.73 -7.39
#